data_AF-A0A0S3U3D9-F1
#
_entry.id   AF-A0A0S3U3D9-F1
#
_cell.length_a   1.000
_cell.length_b   1.000
_cell.length_c   1.000
_cell.angle_alpha   90.00
_cell.angle_beta   90.00
_cell.angle_gamma   90.00
#
_symmetry.space_group_name_H-M   'P 1'
#
loop_
_entity.id
_entity.type
_entity.pdbx_description
1 polymer ?
#
loop_
_entity_poly.entity_id
_entity_poly.type
_entity_poly.pdbx_seq_one_letter_code
_entity_poly.pdbx_strand_id
1 'polypeptide(L)'
;MTRSQFEITRGCLVRSKDKLLNSHFRKTHLEPLIEEGGEFVELIEQQIKPLVAIRSVYQKRESEYRVTEEQVSQFIREKGDRYWLGVHNPLLKEILSEPSYEVPDDIETEPECSEEFDADVSTTDDLEELVHA
;
A
#
# COMPACT_ATOMS: atom_id res chain seq x y z
N MET A 1 -5.92 -14.02 -3.02
CA MET A 1 -5.44 -13.77 -4.39
C MET A 1 -4.09 -14.47 -4.52
N THR A 2 -3.92 -15.45 -5.41
CA THR A 2 -2.71 -16.30 -5.44
C THR A 2 -1.72 -15.85 -6.52
N ARG A 3 -0.43 -15.75 -6.15
CA ARG A 3 0.72 -15.31 -6.96
C ARG A 3 0.82 -15.87 -8.38
N SER A 4 0.33 -17.09 -8.58
CA SER A 4 0.37 -17.80 -9.87
C SER A 4 -0.38 -17.08 -10.99
N GLN A 5 -1.32 -16.18 -10.68
CA GLN A 5 -2.14 -15.52 -11.69
C GLN A 5 -1.41 -14.40 -12.46
N PHE A 6 -0.33 -13.85 -11.93
CA PHE A 6 0.31 -12.65 -12.51
C PHE A 6 1.81 -12.78 -12.78
N GLU A 7 2.43 -13.95 -12.54
CA GLU A 7 3.89 -14.14 -12.66
C GLU A 7 4.71 -13.07 -11.89
N ILE A 8 4.10 -12.47 -10.86
CA ILE A 8 4.75 -11.43 -10.05
C ILE A 8 5.68 -12.14 -9.09
N THR A 9 6.97 -12.12 -9.40
CA THR A 9 8.02 -12.66 -8.53
C THR A 9 8.19 -11.84 -7.25
N ARG A 10 7.78 -10.56 -7.24
CA ARG A 10 7.99 -9.60 -6.14
C ARG A 10 6.84 -8.58 -6.04
N GLY A 11 6.19 -8.48 -4.87
CA GLY A 11 5.11 -7.51 -4.62
C GLY A 11 5.60 -6.29 -3.84
N CYS A 12 5.13 -5.10 -4.20
CA CYS A 12 5.45 -3.86 -3.48
C CYS A 12 4.16 -3.27 -2.88
N LEU A 13 4.14 -3.09 -1.55
CA LEU A 13 3.06 -2.37 -0.86
C LEU A 13 3.44 -0.90 -0.73
N VAL A 14 2.78 -0.06 -1.52
CA VAL A 14 3.02 1.38 -1.53
C VAL A 14 1.99 2.08 -0.65
N ARG A 15 2.42 2.65 0.49
CA ARG A 15 1.51 3.30 1.46
C ARG A 15 2.23 4.40 2.26
N SER A 16 1.48 5.39 2.73
CA SER A 16 1.99 6.39 3.69
C SER A 16 2.27 5.73 5.05
N LYS A 17 3.43 6.04 5.65
CA LYS A 17 3.84 5.55 6.97
C LYS A 17 3.09 6.23 8.12
N ASP A 18 2.68 7.49 7.95
CA ASP A 18 1.93 8.28 8.93
C ASP A 18 0.51 7.76 9.21
N LYS A 19 0.06 6.76 8.46
CA LYS A 19 -1.26 6.14 8.69
C LYS A 19 -1.07 4.87 9.48
N LEU A 20 -1.61 4.88 10.70
CA LEU A 20 -1.65 3.72 11.58
C LEU A 20 -2.05 2.45 10.82
N LEU A 21 -1.22 1.42 10.97
CA LEU A 21 -1.55 0.08 10.55
C LEU A 21 -2.17 -0.68 11.72
N ASN A 22 -3.36 -1.23 11.48
CA ASN A 22 -3.94 -2.19 12.40
C ASN A 22 -3.04 -3.44 12.46
N SER A 23 -2.89 -4.01 13.67
CA SER A 23 -2.06 -5.20 13.92
C SER A 23 -2.48 -6.41 13.07
N HIS A 24 -3.78 -6.59 12.82
CA HIS A 24 -4.30 -7.64 11.95
C HIS A 24 -3.82 -7.45 10.51
N PHE A 25 -3.86 -6.23 9.98
CA PHE A 25 -3.37 -5.95 8.62
C PHE A 25 -1.87 -6.23 8.52
N ARG A 26 -1.08 -5.81 9.52
CA ARG A 26 0.37 -6.05 9.56
C ARG A 26 0.69 -7.54 9.48
N LYS A 27 0.11 -8.33 10.39
CA LYS A 27 0.33 -9.79 10.50
C LYS A 27 -0.23 -10.58 9.31
N THR A 28 -1.34 -10.12 8.72
CA THR A 28 -2.05 -10.86 7.66
C THR A 28 -1.55 -10.53 6.25
N HIS A 29 -0.99 -9.33 6.05
CA HIS A 29 -0.62 -8.86 4.71
C HIS A 29 0.81 -8.37 4.60
N LEU A 30 1.28 -7.53 5.53
CA LEU A 30 2.59 -6.89 5.42
C LEU A 30 3.74 -7.86 5.72
N GLU A 31 3.69 -8.54 6.85
CA GLU A 31 4.74 -9.49 7.26
C GLU A 31 4.86 -10.65 6.24
N PRO A 32 3.77 -11.31 5.81
CA PRO A 32 3.86 -12.35 4.77
C PRO A 32 4.37 -11.82 3.43
N LEU A 33 3.98 -10.61 3.03
CA LEU A 33 4.47 -9.99 1.79
C LEU A 33 6.00 -9.86 1.81
N ILE A 34 6.57 -9.42 2.93
CA ILE A 34 8.00 -9.21 3.09
C ILE A 34 8.75 -10.55 3.17
N GLU A 35 8.25 -11.52 3.95
CA GLU A 35 8.78 -12.90 4.00
C GLU A 35 8.83 -13.55 2.60
N GLU A 36 7.85 -13.23 1.77
CA GLU A 36 7.75 -13.70 0.39
C GLU A 36 8.65 -12.95 -0.59
N GLY A 37 9.43 -11.97 -0.13
CA GLY A 37 10.34 -11.19 -0.95
C GLY A 37 9.76 -9.93 -1.55
N GLY A 38 8.65 -9.45 -1.00
CA GLY A 38 8.08 -8.14 -1.27
C GLY A 38 8.66 -7.03 -0.38
N GLU A 39 8.17 -5.82 -0.58
CA GLU A 39 8.70 -4.62 0.08
C GLU A 39 7.59 -3.63 0.44
N PHE A 40 7.79 -2.89 1.53
CA PHE A 40 6.96 -1.76 1.89
C PHE A 40 7.65 -0.47 1.45
N VAL A 41 7.00 0.30 0.60
CA VAL A 41 7.52 1.57 0.09
C VAL A 41 6.66 2.71 0.58
N GLU A 42 7.31 3.72 1.16
CA GLU A 42 6.63 4.91 1.62
C GLU A 42 6.09 5.72 0.44
N LEU A 43 4.80 6.05 0.52
CA LEU A 43 4.14 6.88 -0.47
C LEU A 43 4.31 8.38 -0.16
N ILE A 44 5.36 8.99 -0.72
CA ILE A 44 5.67 10.42 -0.53
C ILE A 44 4.96 11.26 -1.60
N GLU A 45 4.12 12.19 -1.18
CA GLU A 45 3.25 12.99 -2.06
C GLU A 45 4.03 13.74 -3.16
N GLN A 46 5.17 14.34 -2.80
CA GLN A 46 6.01 15.12 -3.70
C GLN A 46 6.58 14.28 -4.84
N GLN A 47 6.76 12.98 -4.64
CA GLN A 47 7.26 12.05 -5.66
C GLN A 47 6.14 11.62 -6.62
N ILE A 48 4.88 11.64 -6.18
CA ILE A 48 3.73 11.21 -6.99
C ILE A 48 3.21 12.33 -7.88
N LYS A 49 3.15 13.56 -7.35
CA LYS A 49 2.63 14.75 -8.06
C LYS A 49 3.14 14.88 -9.50
N PRO A 50 4.44 14.80 -9.80
CA PRO A 50 4.93 14.91 -11.17
C PRO A 50 4.43 13.77 -12.07
N LEU A 51 4.30 12.54 -11.54
CA LEU A 51 3.79 11.39 -12.28
C LEU A 51 2.30 11.53 -12.64
N VAL A 52 1.49 12.02 -11.69
CA VAL A 52 0.07 12.30 -11.95
C VAL A 52 -0.06 13.42 -12.97
N ALA A 53 0.73 14.49 -12.85
CA ALA A 53 0.71 15.61 -13.77
C ALA A 53 1.05 15.17 -15.21
N ILE A 54 2.14 14.42 -15.41
CA ILE A 54 2.52 13.97 -16.75
C ILE A 54 1.50 12.98 -17.33
N ARG A 55 0.88 12.13 -16.50
CA ARG A 55 -0.22 11.25 -16.92
C ARG A 55 -1.42 12.06 -17.39
N SER A 56 -1.80 13.11 -16.67
CA SER A 56 -2.88 14.01 -17.08
C SER A 56 -2.59 14.70 -18.41
N VAL A 57 -1.35 15.17 -18.62
CA VAL A 57 -0.92 15.72 -19.91
C VAL A 57 -1.02 14.67 -21.01
N TYR A 58 -0.49 13.46 -20.79
CA TYR A 58 -0.52 12.37 -21.76
C TYR A 58 -1.95 11.97 -22.15
N GLN A 59 -2.90 11.96 -21.21
CA GLN A 59 -4.31 11.64 -21.47
C GLN A 59 -5.02 12.70 -22.32
N LYS A 60 -4.61 13.97 -22.18
CA LYS A 60 -5.18 15.13 -22.88
C LYS A 60 -4.31 15.61 -24.04
N ARG A 61 -3.29 14.83 -24.41
CA ARG A 61 -2.21 15.25 -25.30
C ARG A 61 -2.72 15.69 -26.66
N GLU A 62 -3.67 14.95 -27.24
CA GLU A 62 -4.24 15.24 -28.56
C GLU A 62 -5.36 16.27 -28.49
N SER A 63 -6.24 16.17 -27.48
CA SER A 63 -7.47 16.97 -27.38
C SER A 63 -7.23 18.41 -26.89
N GLU A 64 -6.41 18.61 -25.87
CA GLU A 64 -6.20 19.93 -25.25
C GLU A 64 -4.85 20.54 -25.64
N TYR A 65 -3.79 19.72 -25.61
CA TYR A 65 -2.42 20.23 -25.74
C TYR A 65 -1.85 20.15 -27.15
N ARG A 66 -2.48 19.38 -28.05
CA ARG A 66 -2.05 19.13 -29.44
C ARG A 66 -0.59 18.69 -29.54
N VAL A 67 -0.16 17.83 -28.61
CA VAL A 67 1.18 17.22 -28.59
C VAL A 67 1.08 15.73 -28.87
N THR A 68 2.08 15.17 -29.53
CA THR A 68 2.14 13.74 -29.83
C THR A 68 2.69 12.95 -28.64
N GLU A 69 2.47 11.63 -28.67
CA GLU A 69 3.05 10.71 -27.69
C GLU A 69 4.59 10.77 -27.68
N GLU A 70 5.22 10.89 -28.85
CA GLU A 70 6.67 11.00 -28.99
C GLU A 70 7.19 12.27 -28.34
N GLN A 71 6.48 13.39 -28.46
CA GLN A 71 6.86 14.66 -27.82
C GLN A 71 6.78 14.56 -26.29
N VAL A 72 5.76 13.89 -25.75
CA VAL A 72 5.66 13.63 -24.30
C VAL A 72 6.80 12.72 -23.84
N SER A 73 7.07 11.65 -24.58
CA SER A 73 8.17 10.71 -24.29
C SER A 73 9.54 11.38 -24.36
N GLN A 74 9.74 12.26 -25.33
CA GLN A 74 10.96 13.07 -25.46
C GLN A 74 11.11 14.04 -24.28
N PHE A 75 10.03 14.71 -23.87
CA PHE A 75 10.04 15.58 -22.69
C PHE A 75 10.44 14.82 -21.42
N ILE A 76 9.88 13.63 -21.19
CA ILE A 76 10.25 12.78 -20.05
C ILE A 76 11.74 12.40 -20.11
N ARG A 77 12.26 12.03 -21.28
CA ARG A 77 13.68 11.71 -21.45
C ARG A 77 14.61 12.90 -21.18
N GLU A 78 14.26 14.08 -21.68
CA GLU A 78 15.13 15.27 -21.60
C GLU A 78 15.04 16.01 -20.27
N LYS A 79 13.88 15.96 -19.61
CA LYS A 79 13.60 16.74 -18.40
C LYS A 79 13.28 15.87 -17.18
N GLY A 80 13.30 14.55 -17.32
CA GLY A 80 12.91 13.63 -16.25
C GLY A 80 13.75 13.76 -15.00
N ASP A 81 15.05 13.99 -15.14
CA ASP A 81 15.95 14.24 -14.00
C ASP A 81 15.56 15.49 -13.20
N ARG A 82 15.18 16.56 -13.91
CA ARG A 82 14.79 17.84 -13.31
C ARG A 82 13.41 17.79 -12.65
N TYR A 83 12.48 17.00 -13.19
CA TYR A 83 11.07 16.99 -12.76
C TYR A 83 10.64 15.67 -12.11
N TRP A 84 11.57 14.76 -11.79
CA TRP A 84 11.29 13.43 -11.25
C TRP A 84 10.25 12.66 -12.08
N LEU A 85 10.54 12.49 -13.37
CA LEU A 85 9.72 11.70 -14.29
C LEU A 85 10.45 10.44 -14.75
N GLY A 86 9.68 9.41 -15.09
CA GLY A 86 10.20 8.12 -15.55
C GLY A 86 11.21 7.53 -14.56
N VAL A 87 12.35 7.06 -15.08
CA VAL A 87 13.40 6.40 -14.27
C VAL A 87 14.10 7.32 -13.27
N HIS A 88 13.89 8.64 -13.33
CA HIS A 88 14.48 9.59 -12.37
C HIS A 88 13.57 9.84 -11.17
N ASN A 89 12.34 9.35 -11.19
CA ASN A 89 11.42 9.47 -10.08
C ASN A 89 11.83 8.56 -8.91
N PRO A 90 12.00 9.06 -7.67
CA PRO A 90 12.46 8.23 -6.55
C PRO A 90 11.52 7.06 -6.23
N LEU A 91 10.20 7.27 -6.24
CA LEU A 91 9.22 6.21 -5.99
C LEU A 91 9.31 5.11 -7.06
N LEU A 92 9.43 5.48 -8.33
CA LEU A 92 9.58 4.48 -9.40
C LEU A 92 10.93 3.75 -9.33
N LYS A 93 12.00 4.41 -8.88
CA LYS A 93 13.28 3.73 -8.65
C LYS A 93 13.15 2.67 -7.57
N GLU A 94 12.48 2.99 -6.47
CA GLU A 94 12.27 2.06 -5.36
C GLU A 94 11.42 0.86 -5.80
N ILE A 95 10.31 1.10 -6.49
CA ILE A 95 9.43 0.03 -6.99
C ILE A 95 10.17 -0.91 -7.96
N LEU A 96 11.16 -0.39 -8.70
CA LEU A 96 11.88 -1.13 -9.73
C LEU A 96 13.24 -1.67 -9.26
N SER A 97 13.71 -1.32 -8.07
CA SER A 97 14.99 -1.77 -7.53
C SER A 97 14.94 -3.20 -7.00
N GLU A 98 16.09 -3.66 -6.49
CA GLU A 98 16.15 -4.88 -5.69
C GLU A 98 15.55 -4.59 -4.31
N PRO A 99 14.64 -5.44 -3.78
CA PRO A 99 13.99 -5.18 -2.51
C PRO A 99 14.96 -5.34 -1.34
N SER A 100 14.75 -4.55 -0.29
CA SER A 100 15.53 -4.62 0.96
C SER A 100 15.25 -5.87 1.80
N TYR A 101 14.06 -6.47 1.66
CA TYR A 101 13.54 -7.58 2.50
C TYR A 101 13.35 -7.22 3.99
N GLU A 102 13.35 -5.92 4.31
CA GLU A 102 13.24 -5.44 5.69
C GLU A 102 11.84 -4.86 5.95
N VAL A 103 11.31 -5.11 7.15
CA VAL A 103 10.11 -4.42 7.64
C VAL A 103 10.57 -3.08 8.22
N PRO A 104 10.06 -1.92 7.77
CA PRO A 104 10.44 -0.65 8.36
C PRO A 104 9.97 -0.58 9.83
N ASP A 105 10.92 -0.28 10.73
CA ASP A 105 10.67 -0.16 12.18
C ASP A 105 9.87 1.08 12.56
N ASP A 106 9.79 2.06 11.66
CA ASP A 106 9.17 3.38 11.85
C ASP A 106 7.69 3.43 11.47
N ILE A 107 7.07 2.28 11.16
CA ILE A 107 5.64 2.22 10.83
C ILE A 107 4.81 2.32 12.10
N GLU A 108 3.98 3.35 12.21
CA GLU A 108 3.06 3.51 13.34
C GLU A 108 1.98 2.42 13.32
N THR A 109 1.82 1.71 14.44
CA THR A 109 0.79 0.68 14.61
C THR A 109 -0.26 1.12 15.60
N GLU A 110 -1.53 0.73 15.37
CA GLU A 110 -2.58 0.94 16.36
C GLU A 110 -2.22 0.24 17.68
N PRO A 111 -2.46 0.86 18.85
CA PRO A 111 -2.24 0.20 20.12
C PRO A 111 -3.11 -1.06 20.22
N GLU A 112 -2.53 -2.18 20.64
CA GLU A 112 -3.31 -3.40 20.87
C GLU A 112 -4.30 -3.13 22.03
N CYS A 113 -5.60 -3.24 21.76
CA CYS A 113 -6.60 -3.22 22.81
C CYS A 113 -6.37 -4.43 23.70
N SER A 114 -5.97 -4.22 24.95
CA SER A 114 -5.95 -5.27 25.95
C SER A 114 -7.38 -5.74 26.18
N GLU A 115 -7.68 -6.98 25.81
CA GLU A 115 -8.91 -7.67 26.22
C GLU A 115 -8.79 -8.05 27.71
N GLU A 116 -8.76 -7.05 28.59
CA GLU A 116 -9.18 -7.26 29.98
C GLU A 116 -10.71 -7.26 29.99
N PHE A 117 -11.28 -8.37 29.55
CA PHE A 117 -12.70 -8.65 29.69
C PHE A 117 -12.91 -9.11 31.13
N ASP A 118 -13.19 -8.18 32.03
CA ASP A 118 -13.68 -8.52 33.37
C ASP A 118 -15.04 -9.24 33.20
N ALA A 119 -15.00 -10.56 33.41
CA ALA A 119 -16.18 -11.38 33.46
C ALA A 119 -16.99 -11.03 34.72
N ASP A 120 -18.22 -10.50 34.55
CA ASP A 120 -19.23 -10.61 35.60
C ASP A 120 -20.19 -11.76 35.26
N VAL A 121 -20.01 -12.85 36.01
CA VAL A 121 -20.93 -13.98 36.10
C VAL A 121 -22.13 -13.52 36.94
N SER A 122 -23.32 -13.45 36.35
CA SER A 122 -24.55 -13.63 37.11
C SER A 122 -25.28 -14.87 36.60
N THR A 123 -25.06 -15.97 37.30
CA THR A 123 -25.88 -17.16 37.27
C THR A 123 -27.34 -16.78 37.57
N THR A 124 -28.27 -17.13 36.68
CA THR A 124 -29.66 -17.40 37.08
C THR A 124 -30.06 -18.72 36.47
N ASP A 125 -30.03 -19.76 37.32
CA ASP A 125 -30.86 -20.95 37.19
C ASP A 125 -32.31 -20.54 36.88
N ASP A 126 -32.82 -20.93 35.72
CA ASP A 126 -34.26 -21.06 35.47
C ASP A 126 -34.46 -22.21 34.47
N LEU A 127 -34.23 -23.42 34.97
CA LEU A 127 -34.54 -24.69 34.32
C LEU A 127 -35.40 -25.50 35.29
N GLU A 128 -36.62 -25.06 35.58
CA GLU A 128 -37.67 -25.90 36.18
C GLU A 128 -39.06 -25.23 36.19
N GLU A 129 -39.76 -25.19 35.03
CA GLU A 129 -41.23 -25.24 35.03
C GLU A 129 -41.77 -25.76 33.68
N LEU A 130 -41.89 -27.08 33.54
CA LEU A 130 -42.81 -27.72 32.58
C LEU A 130 -43.10 -29.15 33.06
N VAL A 131 -43.71 -29.24 34.24
CA VAL A 131 -44.46 -30.43 34.66
C VAL A 131 -45.90 -30.32 34.13
N HIS A 132 -46.30 -31.37 33.41
CA HIS A 132 -47.67 -31.78 33.06
C HIS A 132 -48.30 -31.20 31.78
N ALA A 133 -48.03 -31.89 30.67
CA ALA A 133 -49.03 -32.23 29.66
C ALA A 133 -49.11 -33.75 29.53
#